data_AF-A0A645H0N7-F1
#
_entry.id   AF-A0A645H0N7-F1
#
_cell.length_a   1.000
_cell.length_b   1.000
_cell.length_c   1.000
_cell.angle_alpha   90.00
_cell.angle_beta   90.00
_cell.angle_gamma   90.00
#
_symmetry.space_group_name_H-M   'P 1'
#
loop_
_entity.id
_entity.type
_entity.pdbx_description
1 polymer ?
#
loop_
_entity_poly.entity_id
_entity_poly.type
_entity_poly.pdbx_seq_one_letter_code
_entity_poly.pdbx_strand_id
1 'polypeptide(L)'
;MANIKMIEKLKANLLCIIGEFYHLLTKGSNVAQNAILNCISGAILVLYVLAQKLGYSCQDVDDDMKKKLQVGIAEGHEYEKDGRSLSKLQIHLKEHH
;
A
#
# COMPACT_ATOMS: atom_id res chain seq x y z
N MET A 1 -22.03 -16.10 -2.39
CA MET A 1 -20.89 -16.69 -3.12
C MET A 1 -20.16 -15.70 -4.03
N ALA A 2 -20.83 -14.76 -4.72
CA ALA A 2 -20.19 -13.79 -5.63
C ALA A 2 -19.10 -12.91 -4.96
N ASN A 3 -19.29 -12.50 -3.70
CA ASN A 3 -18.31 -11.68 -2.97
C ASN A 3 -17.00 -12.43 -2.71
N ILE A 4 -17.07 -13.72 -2.34
CA ILE A 4 -15.88 -14.54 -2.09
C ILE A 4 -15.06 -14.70 -3.36
N LYS A 5 -15.70 -14.97 -4.51
CA LYS A 5 -15.00 -15.07 -5.80
C LYS A 5 -14.27 -13.77 -6.17
N MET A 6 -14.88 -12.62 -5.90
CA MET A 6 -14.24 -11.33 -6.15
C MET A 6 -13.07 -11.08 -5.19
N ILE A 7 -13.22 -11.42 -3.91
CA ILE A 7 -12.15 -11.33 -2.90
C ILE A 7 -10.95 -12.20 -3.31
N GLU A 8 -11.18 -13.46 -3.71
CA GLU A 8 -10.09 -14.33 -4.18
C GLU A 8 -9.40 -13.76 -5.43
N LYS A 9 -10.17 -13.20 -6.37
CA LYS A 9 -9.60 -12.55 -7.55
C LYS A 9 -8.72 -11.34 -7.19
N LEU A 10 -9.17 -10.51 -6.24
CA LEU A 10 -8.39 -9.36 -5.76
C LEU A 10 -7.09 -9.79 -5.08
N LYS A 11 -7.13 -10.84 -4.24
CA LYS A 11 -5.92 -11.40 -3.63
C LYS A 11 -4.96 -11.98 -4.67
N ALA A 12 -5.46 -12.71 -5.66
CA ALA A 12 -4.64 -13.22 -6.75
C ALA A 12 -3.99 -12.07 -7.56
N ASN A 13 -4.77 -11.03 -7.87
CA ASN A 13 -4.24 -9.83 -8.54
C ASN A 13 -3.14 -9.15 -7.73
N LEU A 14 -3.30 -9.04 -6.40
CA LEU A 14 -2.27 -8.48 -5.54
C LEU A 14 -0.98 -9.30 -5.63
N LEU A 15 -1.06 -10.64 -5.59
CA LEU A 15 0.11 -11.51 -5.77
C LEU A 15 0.79 -11.29 -7.13
N CYS A 16 0.02 -11.13 -8.21
CA CYS A 16 0.57 -10.82 -9.53
C CYS A 16 1.33 -9.50 -9.54
N ILE A 17 0.77 -8.44 -8.93
CA ILE A 17 1.43 -7.13 -8.82
C ILE A 17 2.74 -7.23 -8.04
N ILE A 18 2.75 -7.98 -6.93
CA ILE A 18 3.98 -8.20 -6.15
C ILE A 18 5.02 -8.99 -6.98
N GLY A 19 4.60 -10.03 -7.72
CA GLY A 19 5.49 -10.77 -8.61
C GLY A 19 6.11 -9.90 -9.71
N GLU A 20 5.31 -9.01 -10.31
CA GLU A 20 5.80 -8.03 -11.27
C GLU A 20 6.79 -7.05 -10.62
N PHE A 21 6.53 -6.63 -9.39
CA PHE A 21 7.40 -5.72 -8.67
C PHE A 21 8.80 -6.32 -8.44
N TYR A 22 8.87 -7.60 -8.06
CA TYR A 22 10.15 -8.32 -7.98
C TYR A 22 10.88 -8.35 -9.32
N HIS A 23 10.16 -8.65 -10.41
CA HIS A 23 10.75 -8.74 -11.75
C HIS A 23 11.23 -7.37 -12.28
N LEU A 24 10.52 -6.28 -11.98
CA LEU A 24 10.93 -4.94 -12.41
C LEU A 24 12.23 -4.48 -11.76
N LEU A 25 12.44 -4.83 -10.48
CA LEU A 25 13.66 -4.48 -9.77
C LEU A 25 14.90 -5.26 -10.27
N THR A 26 14.71 -6.32 -11.05
CA THR A 26 15.84 -6.99 -11.74
C THR A 26 16.23 -6.32 -13.06
N LYS A 27 15.48 -5.31 -13.53
CA LYS A 27 15.74 -4.58 -14.78
C LYS A 27 16.49 -3.27 -14.48
N GLY A 28 17.36 -2.84 -15.41
CA GLY A 28 18.17 -1.62 -15.25
C GLY A 28 17.35 -0.34 -15.04
N SER A 29 17.98 0.66 -14.42
CA SER A 29 17.34 1.79 -13.72
C SER A 29 16.38 2.66 -14.55
N ASN A 30 16.64 2.91 -15.83
CA ASN A 30 15.87 3.88 -16.62
C ASN A 30 14.51 3.39 -17.13
N VAL A 31 14.29 2.08 -17.24
CA VAL A 31 13.00 1.50 -17.67
C VAL A 31 12.09 1.21 -16.46
N ALA A 32 12.68 1.11 -15.26
CA ALA A 32 12.00 0.63 -14.07
C ALA A 32 11.19 1.71 -13.32
N GLN A 33 11.54 3.00 -13.39
CA GLN A 33 10.97 3.99 -12.47
C GLN A 33 9.44 4.18 -12.61
N ASN A 34 8.93 4.40 -13.82
CA ASN A 34 7.48 4.54 -14.05
C ASN A 34 6.74 3.21 -13.79
N ALA A 35 7.39 2.09 -14.10
CA ALA A 35 6.81 0.77 -13.87
C ALA A 35 6.68 0.46 -12.37
N ILE A 36 7.68 0.84 -11.55
CA ILE A 36 7.65 0.70 -10.10
C ILE A 36 6.51 1.54 -9.50
N LEU A 37 6.36 2.80 -9.90
CA LEU A 37 5.28 3.66 -9.43
C LEU A 37 3.90 3.06 -9.77
N ASN A 38 3.75 2.52 -10.98
CA ASN A 38 2.53 1.83 -11.41
C ASN A 38 2.23 0.57 -10.58
N CYS A 39 3.23 -0.24 -10.25
CA CYS A 39 3.04 -1.40 -9.38
C CYS A 39 2.61 -1.00 -7.96
N ILE A 40 3.27 0.01 -7.36
CA ILE A 40 2.96 0.47 -6.00
C ILE A 40 1.52 1.02 -5.95
N SER A 41 1.18 1.94 -6.86
CA SER A 41 -0.16 2.52 -6.92
C SER A 41 -1.24 1.47 -7.23
N GLY A 42 -0.95 0.51 -8.11
CA GLY A 42 -1.83 -0.62 -8.40
C GLY A 42 -2.09 -1.51 -7.17
N ALA A 43 -1.06 -1.80 -6.39
CA ALA A 43 -1.20 -2.57 -5.15
C ALA A 43 -2.09 -1.82 -4.13
N ILE A 44 -1.85 -0.52 -3.94
CA ILE A 44 -2.66 0.33 -3.05
C ILE A 44 -4.13 0.33 -3.49
N LEU A 45 -4.40 0.51 -4.79
CA LEU A 45 -5.76 0.45 -5.34
C LEU A 45 -6.44 -0.89 -5.03
N VAL A 46 -5.75 -2.01 -5.29
CA VAL A 46 -6.31 -3.35 -5.01
C VAL A 46 -6.62 -3.53 -3.52
N LEU A 47 -5.76 -3.02 -2.63
CA LEU A 47 -5.97 -3.09 -1.18
C LEU A 47 -7.21 -2.29 -0.73
N TYR A 48 -7.43 -1.08 -1.24
CA TYR A 48 -8.65 -0.31 -0.93
C TYR A 48 -9.92 -1.01 -1.44
N VAL A 49 -9.90 -1.53 -2.67
CA VAL A 49 -11.05 -2.28 -3.22
C VAL A 49 -11.30 -3.55 -2.41
N LEU A 50 -10.24 -4.25 -1.99
CA LEU A 50 -10.34 -5.43 -1.14
C LEU A 50 -10.97 -5.10 0.22
N ALA A 51 -10.57 -3.99 0.85
CA ALA A 51 -11.16 -3.51 2.09
C ALA A 51 -12.67 -3.26 1.94
N GLN A 52 -13.08 -2.59 0.87
CA GLN A 52 -14.51 -2.38 0.55
C GLN A 52 -15.28 -3.69 0.37
N LYS A 53 -14.69 -4.70 -0.28
CA LYS A 53 -15.34 -6.02 -0.44
C LYS A 53 -15.42 -6.80 0.88
N LEU A 54 -14.59 -6.47 1.86
CA LEU A 54 -14.62 -7.04 3.21
C LEU A 54 -15.48 -6.23 4.19
N GLY A 55 -16.09 -5.13 3.76
CA GLY A 55 -17.00 -4.32 4.57
C GLY A 55 -16.34 -3.11 5.26
N TYR A 56 -15.13 -2.74 4.88
CA TYR A 56 -14.45 -1.54 5.39
C TYR A 56 -14.51 -0.40 4.36
N SER A 57 -14.81 0.81 4.81
CA SER A 57 -14.73 2.00 3.99
C SER A 57 -13.26 2.43 3.77
N CYS A 58 -13.00 3.31 2.81
CA CYS A 58 -11.66 3.89 2.65
C CYS A 58 -11.25 4.69 3.90
N GLN A 59 -12.21 5.34 4.56
CA GLN A 59 -11.98 6.07 5.81
C GLN A 59 -11.51 5.15 6.93
N ASP A 60 -12.11 3.96 7.07
CA ASP A 60 -11.71 2.98 8.09
C ASP A 60 -10.25 2.55 7.89
N VAL A 61 -9.84 2.35 6.63
CA VAL A 61 -8.45 2.01 6.27
C VAL A 61 -7.50 3.16 6.60
N ASP A 62 -7.87 4.39 6.23
CA ASP A 62 -7.05 5.58 6.46
C ASP A 62 -6.87 5.86 7.96
N ASP A 63 -7.93 5.71 8.76
CA ASP A 63 -7.89 5.93 10.21
C ASP A 63 -7.06 4.85 10.93
N ASP A 64 -7.18 3.59 10.51
CA ASP A 64 -6.35 2.51 11.03
C ASP A 64 -4.87 2.69 10.65
N MET A 65 -4.60 3.16 9.42
CA MET A 65 -3.26 3.52 8.96
C MET A 65 -2.66 4.67 9.78
N LYS A 66 -3.44 5.72 10.06
CA LYS A 66 -3.03 6.87 10.90
C LYS A 66 -2.64 6.40 12.31
N LYS A 67 -3.38 5.46 12.90
CA LYS A 67 -3.03 4.86 14.21
C LYS A 67 -1.69 4.11 14.15
N LYS A 68 -1.51 3.26 13.14
CA LYS A 68 -0.24 2.51 12.93
C LYS A 68 0.95 3.45 12.75
N LEU A 69 0.79 4.56 12.03
CA LEU A 69 1.83 5.59 11.88
C LEU A 69 2.20 6.23 13.22
N GLN A 70 1.20 6.60 14.04
CA GLN A 70 1.47 7.19 15.36
C GLN A 70 2.25 6.23 16.25
N VAL A 71 1.84 4.96 16.31
CA VAL A 71 2.54 3.92 17.07
C VAL A 71 3.96 3.72 16.56
N GLY A 72 4.14 3.53 15.25
CA GLY A 72 5.46 3.30 14.65
C GLY A 72 6.42 4.48 14.82
N ILE A 73 5.93 5.71 14.82
CA ILE A 73 6.75 6.90 15.12
C ILE A 73 7.14 6.93 16.60
N ALA A 74 6.18 6.72 17.51
CA ALA A 74 6.42 6.78 18.96
C ALA A 74 7.41 5.69 19.43
N GLU A 75 7.35 4.51 18.82
CA GLU A 75 8.21 3.37 19.15
C GLU A 75 9.57 3.42 18.43
N GLY A 76 9.79 4.39 17.53
CA GLY A 76 11.01 4.48 16.74
C GLY A 76 11.22 3.25 15.85
N HIS A 77 10.18 2.87 15.10
CA HIS A 77 10.21 1.79 14.12
C HIS A 77 11.37 1.97 13.12
N GLU A 78 11.87 0.88 12.53
CA GLU A 78 12.99 0.92 11.59
C GLU A 78 12.78 1.93 10.45
N TYR A 79 11.56 2.00 9.90
CA TYR A 79 11.20 2.97 8.85
C TYR A 79 11.20 4.43 9.31
N GLU A 80 11.02 4.70 10.61
CA GLU A 80 11.15 6.06 11.13
C GLU A 80 12.63 6.41 11.37
N LYS A 81 13.41 5.46 11.88
CA LYS A 81 14.86 5.59 12.01
C LYS A 81 15.52 5.79 10.64
N ASP A 82 14.98 5.14 9.61
CA ASP A 82 15.40 5.31 8.22
C ASP A 82 14.73 6.55 7.59
N GLY A 83 15.37 7.71 7.80
CA GLY A 83 15.04 8.93 7.07
C GLY A 83 13.67 9.54 7.41
N ARG A 84 13.07 9.19 8.56
CA ARG A 84 11.77 9.68 9.03
C ARG A 84 10.62 9.38 8.07
N SER A 85 10.62 8.18 7.48
CA SER A 85 9.68 7.81 6.42
C SER A 85 8.23 7.76 6.92
N LEU A 86 8.00 7.34 8.17
CA LEU A 86 6.65 7.33 8.76
C LEU A 86 6.15 8.75 9.04
N SER A 87 7.00 9.61 9.57
CA SER A 87 6.68 11.03 9.78
C SER A 87 6.35 11.73 8.46
N LYS A 88 7.11 11.47 7.38
CA LYS A 88 6.82 12.02 6.04
C LYS A 88 5.48 11.54 5.51
N LEU A 89 5.18 10.24 5.64
CA LEU A 89 3.88 9.70 5.24
C LEU A 89 2.74 10.29 6.06
N GLN A 90 2.93 10.49 7.36
CA GLN A 90 1.94 11.14 8.22
C GLN A 90 1.62 12.56 7.75
N ILE A 91 2.63 13.35 7.35
CA ILE A 91 2.43 14.70 6.82
C ILE A 91 1.64 14.64 5.51
N HIS A 92 2.04 13.79 4.58
CA HIS A 92 1.33 13.61 3.30
C HIS A 92 -0.15 13.27 3.49
N LEU A 93 -0.47 12.34 4.40
CA LEU A 93 -1.86 11.97 4.67
C LEU A 93 -2.66 13.10 5.34
N LYS A 94 -2.02 13.97 6.13
CA LYS A 94 -2.70 15.14 6.74
C LYS A 94 -3.00 16.24 5.72
N GLU A 95 -2.19 16.38 4.68
CA GLU A 95 -2.34 17.43 3.67
C GLU A 95 -3.38 17.08 2.60
N HIS A 96 -3.64 15.78 2.39
CA HIS A 96 -4.45 15.30 1.27
C HIS A 96 -5.71 14.52 1.66
N HIS A 97 -5.96 14.27 2.96
CA HIS A 97 -7.16 13.58 3.49
C HIS A 97 -7.71 14.29 4.74
#